data_AF-A0A1E7QK72-F1
#
_entry.id   AF-A0A1E7QK72-F1
#
_cell.length_a   1.000
_cell.length_b   1.000
_cell.length_c   1.000
_cell.angle_alpha   90.00
_cell.angle_beta   90.00
_cell.angle_gamma   90.00
#
_symmetry.space_group_name_H-M   'P 1'
#
loop_
_entity.id
_entity.type
_entity.pdbx_description
1 polymer ?
#
loop_
_entity_poly.entity_id
_entity_poly.type
_entity_poly.pdbx_seq_one_letter_code
_entity_poly.pdbx_strand_id
1 'polypeptide(L)'
;MYDKNVLNFAAQIGCSNITKILFEYLNANEKDLFYAAKCGNLGIVQAILNKEVNNYNLNCALRYAASYCNIEVTEYLLKNGACNGNTALHDAAEYGHAEIVQLLIPKAEKTDI
;
A
#
# COMPACT_ATOMS: atom_id res chain seq x y z
N MET A 1 20.00 10.18 -16.02
CA MET A 1 19.27 8.97 -16.47
C MET A 1 19.50 7.79 -15.51
N TYR A 2 19.71 8.07 -14.22
CA TYR A 2 19.91 7.07 -13.16
C TYR A 2 18.69 7.11 -12.23
N ASP A 3 18.40 5.99 -11.57
CA ASP A 3 17.68 5.86 -10.29
C ASP A 3 16.37 5.05 -10.22
N LYS A 4 15.57 4.91 -11.28
CA LYS A 4 14.33 4.08 -11.17
C LYS A 4 14.59 2.57 -11.03
N ASN A 5 15.65 2.06 -11.66
CA ASN A 5 15.99 0.63 -11.57
C ASN A 5 16.55 0.22 -10.20
N VAL A 6 17.35 1.10 -9.58
CA VAL A 6 17.96 0.82 -8.27
C VAL A 6 16.89 0.82 -7.18
N LEU A 7 15.90 1.71 -7.29
CA LEU A 7 14.76 1.75 -6.39
C LEU A 7 13.91 0.48 -6.46
N ASN A 8 13.56 0.04 -7.67
CA ASN A 8 12.80 -1.19 -7.88
C ASN A 8 13.53 -2.42 -7.34
N PHE A 9 14.85 -2.49 -7.55
CA PHE A 9 15.67 -3.60 -7.04
C PHE A 9 15.75 -3.58 -5.50
N ALA A 10 15.97 -2.41 -4.89
CA ALA A 10 16.00 -2.27 -3.43
C ALA A 10 14.63 -2.55 -2.78
N ALA A 11 13.52 -2.19 -3.45
CA ALA A 11 12.16 -2.51 -3.01
C ALA A 11 11.86 -4.01 -3.13
N GLN A 12 12.37 -4.69 -4.17
CA GLN A 12 12.23 -6.14 -4.36
C GLN A 12 13.03 -6.95 -3.33
N ILE A 13 14.24 -6.50 -2.99
CA ILE A 13 15.14 -7.21 -2.07
C ILE A 13 14.75 -6.95 -0.59
N GLY A 14 13.82 -6.02 -0.33
CA GLY A 14 13.38 -5.68 1.03
C GLY A 14 14.42 -4.89 1.83
N CYS A 15 15.35 -4.21 1.16
CA CYS A 15 16.42 -3.43 1.80
C CYS A 15 15.90 -2.08 2.33
N SER A 16 15.08 -2.12 3.37
CA SER A 16 14.27 -1.01 3.92
C SER A 16 15.04 0.30 4.11
N ASN A 17 16.33 0.23 4.48
CA ASN A 17 17.16 1.41 4.73
C ASN A 17 17.65 2.10 3.45
N ILE A 18 18.02 1.32 2.43
CA ILE A 18 18.52 1.87 1.16
C ILE A 18 17.37 2.47 0.37
N THR A 19 16.22 1.80 0.36
CA THR A 19 15.00 2.34 -0.26
C THR A 19 14.58 3.65 0.40
N LYS A 20 14.60 3.74 1.74
CA LYS A 20 14.23 4.96 2.47
C LYS A 20 15.10 6.17 2.10
N ILE A 21 16.42 5.98 2.04
CA ILE A 21 17.38 7.05 1.66
C ILE A 21 17.17 7.47 0.20
N LEU A 22 16.98 6.53 -0.72
CA LEU A 22 16.72 6.84 -2.13
C LEU A 22 15.38 7.57 -2.32
N PHE A 23 14.36 7.22 -1.55
CA PHE A 23 13.05 7.90 -1.54
C PHE A 23 13.07 9.32 -0.96
N GLU A 24 14.00 9.63 -0.06
CA GLU A 24 14.18 10.99 0.42
C GLU A 24 14.70 11.91 -0.69
N TYR A 25 15.55 11.38 -1.58
CA TYR A 25 16.21 12.10 -2.68
C TYR A 25 15.42 12.13 -4.00
N LEU A 26 14.56 11.15 -4.28
CA LEU A 26 13.73 11.10 -5.49
C LEU A 26 12.32 11.57 -5.17
N ASN A 27 11.81 12.55 -5.93
CA ASN A 27 10.41 12.95 -5.89
C ASN A 27 9.52 11.72 -6.11
N ALA A 28 9.01 11.15 -5.02
CA ALA A 28 8.18 9.96 -5.06
C ALA A 28 6.93 10.25 -5.90
N ASN A 29 6.50 9.27 -6.69
CA ASN A 29 5.30 9.37 -7.52
C ASN A 29 4.32 8.23 -7.20
N GLU A 30 3.11 8.31 -7.75
CA GLU A 30 2.05 7.30 -7.56
C GLU A 30 2.50 5.86 -7.82
N LYS A 31 3.35 5.62 -8.83
CA LYS A 31 3.82 4.27 -9.13
C LYS A 31 4.66 3.72 -8.00
N ASP A 32 5.47 4.57 -7.39
CA ASP A 32 6.32 4.19 -6.27
C ASP A 32 5.49 3.79 -5.04
N LEU A 33 4.37 4.50 -4.79
CA LEU A 33 3.40 4.11 -3.77
C LEU A 33 2.80 2.72 -4.06
N PHE A 34 2.43 2.44 -5.31
CA PHE A 34 1.85 1.15 -5.69
C PHE A 34 2.86 0.01 -5.57
N TYR A 35 4.13 0.23 -5.95
CA TYR A 35 5.19 -0.74 -5.76
C TYR A 35 5.47 -0.99 -4.28
N ALA A 36 5.55 0.07 -3.47
CA ALA A 36 5.72 -0.07 -2.02
C ALA A 36 4.56 -0.86 -1.40
N ALA A 37 3.32 -0.60 -1.84
CA ALA A 37 2.14 -1.31 -1.37
C ALA A 37 2.10 -2.78 -1.81
N LYS A 38 2.51 -3.07 -3.05
CA LYS A 38 2.69 -4.44 -3.57
C LYS A 38 3.78 -5.22 -2.84
N CYS A 39 4.86 -4.56 -2.44
CA CYS A 39 5.99 -5.20 -1.75
C CYS A 39 5.83 -5.24 -0.21
N GLY A 40 4.75 -4.69 0.35
CA GLY A 40 4.53 -4.65 1.79
C GLY A 40 5.45 -3.68 2.55
N ASN A 41 6.08 -2.74 1.86
CA ASN A 41 7.05 -1.82 2.46
C ASN A 41 6.34 -0.64 3.18
N LEU A 42 5.80 -0.89 4.37
CA LEU A 42 5.05 0.09 5.17
C LEU A 42 5.81 1.41 5.39
N GLY A 43 7.11 1.34 5.71
CA GLY A 43 7.91 2.54 5.96
C GLY A 43 8.01 3.47 4.74
N ILE A 44 7.99 2.90 3.53
CA ILE A 44 7.98 3.67 2.28
C ILE A 44 6.59 4.25 2.03
N VAL A 45 5.53 3.45 2.21
CA VAL A 45 4.15 3.92 2.09
C VAL A 45 3.90 5.11 3.03
N GLN A 46 4.35 5.02 4.28
CA GLN A 46 4.29 6.11 5.25
C GLN A 46 5.08 7.34 4.80
N ALA A 47 6.32 7.15 4.34
CA ALA A 47 7.15 8.26 3.87
C ALA A 47 6.54 8.99 2.67
N ILE A 48 5.93 8.27 1.73
CA ILE A 48 5.28 8.85 0.55
C ILE A 48 4.00 9.59 0.94
N LEU A 49 3.13 8.97 1.74
CA LEU A 49 1.86 9.58 2.16
C LEU A 49 2.05 10.78 3.11
N ASN A 50 3.15 10.83 3.86
CA ASN A 50 3.49 11.99 4.70
C ASN A 50 4.05 13.18 3.89
N LYS A 51 4.60 12.94 2.69
CA LYS A 51 5.21 13.99 1.86
C LYS A 51 4.19 14.76 1.01
N GLU A 52 3.14 14.09 0.51
CA GLU A 52 2.10 14.75 -0.29
C GLU A 52 0.71 14.54 0.32
N VAL A 53 0.14 15.65 0.78
CA VAL A 53 -1.23 15.71 1.28
C VAL A 53 -2.19 15.51 0.09
N ASN A 54 -2.82 14.34 0.05
CA ASN A 54 -4.12 14.07 -0.60
C ASN A 54 -4.20 13.87 -2.12
N ASN A 55 -3.11 13.79 -2.89
CA ASN A 55 -3.25 13.59 -4.35
C ASN A 55 -2.99 12.17 -4.87
N TYR A 56 -2.58 11.24 -4.00
CA TYR A 56 -2.34 9.86 -4.41
C TYR A 56 -3.58 9.00 -4.29
N ASN A 57 -3.81 8.16 -5.30
CA ASN A 57 -4.91 7.21 -5.32
C ASN A 57 -4.70 6.07 -4.31
N LEU A 58 -5.11 6.30 -3.06
CA LEU A 58 -5.04 5.35 -1.96
C LEU A 58 -5.80 4.04 -2.26
N ASN A 59 -6.87 4.11 -3.03
CA ASN A 59 -7.66 2.93 -3.41
C ASN A 59 -6.86 2.00 -4.34
N CYS A 60 -6.11 2.58 -5.28
CA CYS A 60 -5.18 1.81 -6.10
C CYS A 60 -4.07 1.18 -5.26
N ALA A 61 -3.47 1.92 -4.34
CA ALA A 61 -2.47 1.38 -3.42
C ALA A 61 -3.04 0.24 -2.56
N LEU A 62 -4.28 0.39 -2.07
CA LEU A 62 -4.98 -0.61 -1.27
C LEU A 62 -5.22 -1.88 -2.08
N ARG A 63 -5.63 -1.75 -3.34
CA ARG A 63 -5.79 -2.88 -4.25
C ARG A 63 -4.49 -3.68 -4.37
N TYR A 64 -3.35 -3.01 -4.63
CA TYR A 64 -2.06 -3.69 -4.73
C TYR A 64 -1.61 -4.32 -3.40
N ALA A 65 -1.85 -3.68 -2.26
CA ALA A 65 -1.57 -4.29 -0.96
C ALA A 65 -2.44 -5.55 -0.76
N ALA A 66 -3.72 -5.48 -1.13
CA ALA A 66 -4.69 -6.55 -1.00
C ALA A 66 -4.38 -7.75 -1.90
N SER A 67 -4.09 -7.55 -3.20
CA SER A 67 -3.80 -8.65 -4.13
C SER A 67 -2.52 -9.42 -3.77
N TYR A 68 -1.61 -8.80 -3.00
CA TYR A 68 -0.31 -9.37 -2.62
C TYR A 68 -0.22 -9.74 -1.13
N CYS A 69 -1.35 -9.76 -0.41
CA CYS A 69 -1.44 -10.16 1.00
C CYS A 69 -0.58 -9.31 1.98
N ASN A 70 -0.43 -8.01 1.70
CA ASN A 70 0.32 -7.11 2.58
C ASN A 70 -0.57 -6.53 3.67
N ILE A 71 -0.73 -7.26 4.77
CA ILE A 71 -1.65 -6.97 5.89
C ILE A 71 -1.37 -5.60 6.50
N GLU A 72 -0.13 -5.34 6.94
CA GLU A 72 0.24 -4.09 7.62
C GLU A 72 0.01 -2.85 6.75
N VAL A 73 0.33 -2.95 5.46
CA VAL A 73 0.08 -1.86 4.51
C VAL A 73 -1.41 -1.67 4.26
N THR A 74 -2.16 -2.77 4.13
CA THR A 74 -3.62 -2.74 3.96
C THR A 74 -4.30 -2.02 5.13
N GLU A 75 -3.95 -2.37 6.37
CA GLU A 75 -4.47 -1.67 7.55
C GLU A 75 -4.11 -0.19 7.55
N TYR A 76 -2.86 0.14 7.22
CA TYR A 76 -2.40 1.52 7.20
C TYR A 76 -3.16 2.35 6.16
N LEU A 77 -3.37 1.82 4.96
CA LEU A 77 -4.11 2.49 3.90
C LEU A 77 -5.59 2.70 4.27
N LEU A 78 -6.23 1.69 4.86
CA LEU A 78 -7.61 1.81 5.38
C LEU A 78 -7.72 2.89 6.47
N LYS A 79 -6.77 2.94 7.40
CA LYS A 79 -6.70 3.99 8.45
C LYS A 79 -6.53 5.40 7.88
N ASN A 80 -5.89 5.52 6.71
CA ASN A 80 -5.67 6.79 6.02
C ASN A 80 -6.80 7.15 5.04
N GLY A 81 -7.95 6.46 5.10
CA GLY A 81 -9.13 6.80 4.32
C GLY A 81 -9.16 6.19 2.92
N ALA A 82 -8.35 5.16 2.63
CA ALA A 82 -8.57 4.33 1.46
C ALA A 82 -9.95 3.68 1.57
N CYS A 83 -10.79 3.86 0.56
CA CYS A 83 -12.07 3.17 0.50
C CYS A 83 -11.78 1.69 0.28
N ASN A 84 -12.36 0.84 1.12
CA ASN A 84 -12.38 -0.61 1.04
C ASN A 84 -13.13 -1.17 -0.19
N GLY A 85 -13.20 -0.38 -1.27
CA GLY A 85 -14.08 -0.57 -2.41
C GLY A 85 -14.01 -1.99 -2.97
N ASN A 86 -15.12 -2.40 -3.59
CA ASN A 86 -15.38 -3.75 -4.06
C ASN A 86 -14.17 -4.38 -4.77
N THR A 87 -13.41 -3.64 -5.57
CA THR A 87 -12.25 -4.17 -6.31
C THR A 87 -11.15 -4.77 -5.42
N ALA A 88 -10.75 -4.12 -4.33
CA ALA A 88 -9.71 -4.66 -3.45
C ALA A 88 -10.18 -5.95 -2.75
N LEU A 89 -11.47 -6.01 -2.41
CA LEU A 89 -12.10 -7.19 -1.83
C LEU A 89 -12.19 -8.36 -2.84
N HIS A 90 -12.55 -8.07 -4.10
CA HIS A 90 -12.57 -9.08 -5.17
C HIS A 90 -11.17 -9.66 -5.39
N ASP A 91 -10.14 -8.82 -5.53
CA ASP A 91 -8.77 -9.28 -5.73
C ASP A 91 -8.31 -10.14 -4.53
N ALA A 92 -8.56 -9.70 -3.29
CA ALA A 92 -8.20 -10.47 -2.10
C ALA A 92 -8.92 -11.84 -2.05
N ALA A 93 -10.19 -11.89 -2.44
CA ALA A 93 -10.96 -13.13 -2.49
C ALA A 93 -10.50 -14.06 -3.62
N GLU A 94 -10.19 -13.52 -4.80
CA GLU A 94 -9.69 -14.28 -5.96
C GLU A 94 -8.37 -14.98 -5.65
N TYR A 95 -7.45 -14.31 -4.95
CA TYR A 95 -6.16 -14.88 -4.56
C TYR A 95 -6.18 -15.66 -3.24
N GLY A 96 -7.33 -15.75 -2.55
CA GLY A 96 -7.48 -16.53 -1.33
C GLY A 96 -6.88 -15.88 -0.07
N HIS A 97 -6.69 -14.56 -0.07
CA HIS A 97 -6.11 -13.80 1.04
C HIS A 97 -7.14 -13.54 2.14
N ALA A 98 -7.51 -14.60 2.87
CA ALA A 98 -8.59 -14.57 3.86
C ALA A 98 -8.45 -13.48 4.93
N GLU A 99 -7.22 -13.19 5.37
CA GLU A 99 -6.96 -12.15 6.39
C GLU A 99 -7.21 -10.73 5.82
N ILE A 100 -6.77 -10.48 4.58
CA ILE A 100 -7.07 -9.22 3.88
C ILE A 100 -8.58 -9.09 3.65
N VAL A 101 -9.27 -10.18 3.29
CA VAL A 101 -10.73 -10.18 3.14
C VAL A 101 -11.40 -9.77 4.46
N GLN A 102 -10.94 -10.29 5.60
CA GLN A 102 -11.46 -9.88 6.92
C GLN A 102 -11.21 -8.40 7.23
N LEU A 103 -10.08 -7.84 6.80
CA LEU A 103 -9.77 -6.42 6.96
C LEU A 103 -10.63 -5.51 6.05
N LEU A 104 -10.94 -5.97 4.84
CA LEU A 104 -11.67 -5.19 3.83
C LEU A 104 -13.19 -5.29 3.97
N ILE A 105 -13.71 -6.39 4.52
CA ILE A 105 -15.12 -6.49 4.89
C ILE A 105 -15.39 -5.33 5.83
N PRO A 106 -16.30 -4.40 5.47
CA PRO A 106 -16.67 -3.34 6.38
C PRO A 106 -17.13 -4.01 7.66
N LYS A 107 -16.45 -3.71 8.78
CA LYS A 107 -16.97 -4.05 10.09
C LYS A 107 -18.33 -3.38 10.12
N ALA A 108 -19.39 -4.18 9.97
CA ALA A 108 -20.73 -3.73 10.26
C ALA A 108 -20.58 -3.00 11.60
N GLU A 109 -20.86 -1.69 11.59
CA GLU A 109 -21.00 -0.98 12.84
C GLU A 109 -21.87 -1.88 13.70
N LYS A 110 -21.37 -2.25 14.88
CA LYS A 110 -22.26 -2.63 15.96
C LYS A 110 -23.06 -1.37 16.30
N THR A 111 -23.97 -0.97 15.42
CA THR A 111 -25.07 -0.10 15.77
C THR A 111 -26.00 -1.04 16.53
N ASP A 112 -25.76 -1.09 17.83
CA ASP A 112 -26.76 -1.53 18.81
C ASP A 112 -28.03 -0.70 18.54
N ILE A 113 -29.03 -1.32 17.91
CA ILE A 113 -30.43 -0.85 17.85
C ILE A 113 -31.35 -2.00 18.19
#